data_AF-A0AAD9RGM7-F1
#
_entry.id   AF-A0AAD9RGM7-F1
#
_cell.length_a   1.000
_cell.length_b   1.000
_cell.length_c   1.000
_cell.angle_alpha   90.00
_cell.angle_beta   90.00
_cell.angle_gamma   90.00
#
_symmetry.space_group_name_H-M   'P 1'
#
loop_
_entity.id
_entity.type
_entity.pdbx_description
1 polymer ?
#
loop_
_entity_poly.entity_id
_entity_poly.type
_entity_poly.pdbx_seq_one_letter_code
_entity_poly.pdbx_strand_id
1 'polypeptide(L)'
;MSSQWSISENYLKSSQRRYQAANRQKKMPERRLKRNFLKQYNAHAACEVSSYGILGHAEALARRQKNNVNFVIHNMPVIARMSGMSKITGSTMPLLQGTMPEVSGGMLVVLPREQAAAYCKALEKTEHRQAWIVGIVENGERMARIIDRPRVIEVPPKDSGASLW
;
A
#
# COMPACT_ATOMS: atom_id res chain seq x y z
N MET A 1 7.72 1.50 -38.22
CA MET A 1 8.29 0.99 -36.95
C MET A 1 8.37 2.03 -35.82
N SER A 2 7.84 3.26 -35.99
CA SER A 2 7.95 4.33 -34.98
C SER A 2 6.74 4.42 -34.02
N SER A 3 5.56 3.92 -34.43
CA SER A 3 4.28 4.13 -33.73
C SER A 3 4.10 3.30 -32.46
N GLN A 4 4.69 2.10 -32.37
CA GLN A 4 4.53 1.22 -31.21
C GLN A 4 5.26 1.75 -29.97
N TRP A 5 6.42 2.38 -30.17
CA TRP A 5 7.21 3.02 -29.12
C TRP A 5 6.52 4.28 -28.55
N SER A 6 5.91 5.10 -29.41
CA SER A 6 5.17 6.29 -29.00
C SER A 6 3.93 5.95 -28.15
N ILE A 7 3.25 4.85 -28.47
CA ILE A 7 2.10 4.37 -27.69
C ILE A 7 2.57 3.91 -26.30
N SER A 8 3.65 3.13 -26.20
CA SER A 8 4.20 2.70 -24.91
C SER A 8 4.70 3.87 -24.06
N GLU A 9 5.31 4.89 -24.67
CA GLU A 9 5.83 6.06 -23.97
C GLU A 9 4.72 6.99 -23.45
N ASN A 10 3.66 7.17 -24.23
CA ASN A 10 2.46 7.88 -23.79
C ASN A 10 1.71 7.12 -22.70
N TYR A 11 1.66 5.78 -22.78
CA TYR A 11 1.13 4.94 -21.72
C TYR A 11 1.94 5.10 -20.42
N LEU A 12 3.27 5.03 -20.50
CA LEU A 12 4.18 5.26 -19.37
C LEU A 12 3.97 6.64 -18.74
N LYS A 13 3.97 7.71 -19.54
CA LYS A 13 3.75 9.09 -19.06
C LYS A 13 2.37 9.27 -18.43
N SER A 14 1.32 8.67 -19.02
CA SER A 14 -0.05 8.77 -18.50
C SER A 14 -0.23 8.00 -17.18
N SER A 15 0.36 6.81 -17.05
CA SER A 15 0.33 6.02 -15.82
C SER A 15 1.18 6.65 -14.72
N GLN A 16 2.34 7.23 -15.05
CA GLN A 16 3.17 7.96 -14.10
C GLN A 16 2.48 9.24 -13.61
N ARG A 17 1.76 9.95 -14.49
CA ARG A 17 0.89 11.07 -14.11
C ARG A 17 -0.27 10.63 -13.22
N ARG A 18 -0.92 9.49 -13.50
CA ARG A 18 -1.97 8.92 -12.64
C ARG A 18 -1.44 8.53 -11.26
N TYR A 19 -0.24 7.95 -11.19
CA TYR A 19 0.45 7.65 -9.93
C TYR A 19 0.74 8.95 -9.15
N GLN A 20 1.30 9.97 -9.81
CA GLN A 20 1.55 11.27 -9.18
C GLN A 20 0.26 12.00 -8.76
N ALA A 21 -0.83 11.89 -9.53
CA ALA A 21 -2.12 12.48 -9.22
C ALA A 21 -2.79 11.78 -8.02
N ALA A 22 -2.76 10.45 -7.97
CA ALA A 22 -3.19 9.67 -6.82
C ALA A 22 -2.39 10.07 -5.55
N ASN A 23 -1.10 10.35 -5.69
CA ASN A 23 -0.23 10.75 -4.58
C ASN A 23 -0.37 12.24 -4.19
N ARG A 24 -0.83 13.12 -5.10
CA ARG A 24 -1.09 14.55 -4.80
C ARG A 24 -2.34 14.76 -3.95
N GLN A 25 -3.25 13.79 -3.94
CA GLN A 25 -4.51 13.91 -3.23
C GLN A 25 -4.38 13.37 -1.80
N LYS A 26 -3.79 14.19 -0.91
CA LYS A 26 -4.09 14.32 0.55
C LYS A 26 -2.99 15.10 1.30
N LYS A 27 -3.11 16.43 1.36
CA LYS A 27 -2.54 17.18 2.51
C LYS A 27 -3.42 16.86 3.72
N MET A 28 -2.90 16.12 4.71
CA MET A 28 -3.68 15.61 5.84
C MET A 28 -3.73 16.55 7.06
N PRO A 29 -4.93 16.93 7.53
CA PRO A 29 -5.19 17.34 8.91
C PRO A 29 -5.50 16.15 9.86
N GLU A 30 -5.27 14.90 9.42
CA GLU A 30 -6.00 13.68 9.85
C GLU A 30 -5.38 12.86 11.01
N ARG A 31 -4.33 13.36 11.69
CA ARG A 31 -3.56 12.57 12.67
C ARG A 31 -4.33 12.21 13.96
N ARG A 32 -5.35 13.00 14.34
CA ARG A 32 -6.16 12.75 15.56
C ARG A 32 -7.23 11.69 15.34
N LEU A 33 -7.95 11.76 14.22
CA LEU A 33 -9.01 10.80 13.86
C LEU A 33 -8.43 9.38 13.70
N LYS A 34 -7.26 9.27 13.06
CA LYS A 34 -6.50 8.01 12.96
C LYS A 34 -6.14 7.43 14.33
N ARG A 35 -5.71 8.24 15.31
CA ARG A 35 -5.35 7.74 16.65
C ARG A 35 -6.53 7.16 17.41
N ASN A 36 -7.71 7.75 17.31
CA ASN A 36 -8.91 7.23 18.00
C ASN A 36 -9.32 5.88 17.42
N PHE A 37 -9.29 5.74 16.10
CA PHE A 37 -9.54 4.47 15.42
C PHE A 37 -8.53 3.40 15.83
N LEU A 38 -7.23 3.73 15.83
CA LEU A 38 -6.19 2.79 16.24
C LEU A 38 -6.40 2.31 17.68
N LYS A 39 -6.79 3.20 18.61
CA LYS A 39 -7.10 2.81 19.99
C LYS A 39 -8.36 1.95 20.09
N GLN A 40 -9.43 2.32 19.38
CA GLN A 40 -10.72 1.61 19.42
C GLN A 40 -10.58 0.15 19.00
N TYR A 41 -9.75 -0.14 18.00
CA TYR A 41 -9.53 -1.50 17.49
C TYR A 41 -8.28 -2.17 18.07
N ASN A 42 -7.74 -1.62 19.16
CA ASN A 42 -6.60 -2.15 19.91
C ASN A 42 -5.35 -2.40 19.05
N ALA A 43 -4.97 -1.42 18.22
CA ALA A 43 -3.79 -1.52 17.38
C ALA A 43 -2.50 -1.63 18.19
N HIS A 44 -1.70 -2.65 17.87
CA HIS A 44 -0.43 -2.91 18.53
C HIS A 44 0.70 -2.03 17.99
N ALA A 45 0.66 -1.72 16.68
CA ALA A 45 1.65 -0.90 16.02
C ALA A 45 1.07 -0.28 14.74
N ALA A 46 1.64 0.86 14.31
CA ALA A 46 1.31 1.45 13.01
C ALA A 46 2.49 2.25 12.47
N CYS A 47 2.65 2.28 11.14
CA CYS A 47 3.58 3.18 10.45
C CYS A 47 2.99 3.69 9.13
N GLU A 48 3.44 4.86 8.70
CA GLU A 48 3.15 5.38 7.36
C GLU A 48 4.14 4.77 6.36
N VAL A 49 3.63 4.30 5.22
CA VAL A 49 4.45 3.81 4.11
C VAL A 49 4.79 4.99 3.19
N SER A 50 6.08 5.19 2.95
CA SER A 50 6.60 6.24 2.09
C SER A 50 7.82 5.75 1.30
N SER A 51 8.95 6.45 1.40
CA SER A 51 10.08 6.33 0.48
C SER A 51 10.81 4.98 0.51
N TYR A 52 10.63 4.17 1.55
CA TYR A 52 11.27 2.85 1.66
C TYR A 52 10.40 1.70 1.14
N GLY A 53 9.21 2.02 0.63
CA GLY A 53 8.22 1.03 0.21
C GLY A 53 7.66 0.22 1.37
N ILE A 54 6.64 -0.59 1.09
CA ILE A 54 5.94 -1.37 2.12
C ILE A 54 6.89 -2.30 2.89
N LEU A 55 7.86 -2.93 2.20
CA LEU A 55 8.78 -3.87 2.83
C LEU A 55 9.73 -3.15 3.79
N GLY A 56 10.38 -2.06 3.35
CA GLY A 56 11.31 -1.32 4.19
C GLY A 56 10.64 -0.71 5.43
N HIS A 57 9.41 -0.20 5.28
CA HIS A 57 8.64 0.29 6.42
C HIS A 57 8.16 -0.84 7.35
N ALA A 58 7.78 -2.00 6.80
CA ALA A 58 7.41 -3.17 7.59
C ALA A 58 8.60 -3.72 8.40
N GLU A 59 9.79 -3.83 7.81
CA GLU A 59 11.02 -4.25 8.51
C GLU A 59 11.37 -3.28 9.63
N ALA A 60 11.31 -1.97 9.35
CA ALA A 60 11.57 -0.95 10.35
C ALA A 60 10.53 -0.98 11.49
N LEU A 61 9.29 -1.37 11.22
CA LEU A 61 8.25 -1.53 12.23
C LEU A 61 8.45 -2.82 13.06
N ALA A 62 8.83 -3.93 12.43
CA ALA A 62 9.12 -5.21 13.08
C ALA A 62 10.31 -5.07 14.05
N ARG A 63 11.39 -4.41 13.62
CA ARG A 63 12.57 -4.12 14.45
C ARG A 63 12.28 -3.32 15.73
N ARG A 64 11.23 -2.51 15.73
CA ARG A 64 10.83 -1.69 16.88
C ARG A 64 9.90 -2.42 17.85
N GLN A 65 9.47 -3.65 17.53
CA GLN A 65 8.59 -4.41 18.40
C GLN A 65 9.35 -4.93 19.62
N LYS A 66 8.69 -4.86 20.78
CA LYS A 66 9.22 -5.46 22.02
C LYS A 66 9.33 -6.98 21.88
N ASN A 67 8.28 -7.59 21.33
CA ASN A 67 8.22 -9.03 21.09
C ASN A 67 9.06 -9.43 19.86
N ASN A 68 9.55 -10.65 19.87
CA ASN A 68 10.23 -11.28 18.75
C ASN A 68 9.17 -11.69 17.71
N VAL A 69 8.92 -10.82 16.73
CA VAL A 69 7.86 -11.06 15.73
C VAL A 69 8.33 -10.77 14.32
N ASN A 70 7.86 -11.56 13.36
CA ASN A 70 8.07 -11.34 11.94
C ASN A 70 6.79 -10.88 11.25
N PHE A 71 6.91 -10.00 10.26
CA PHE A 71 5.79 -9.58 9.42
C PHE A 71 5.85 -10.28 8.06
N VAL A 72 4.78 -10.98 7.70
CA VAL A 72 4.70 -11.73 6.44
C VAL A 72 3.58 -11.17 5.57
N ILE A 73 3.97 -10.53 4.47
CA ILE A 73 3.06 -9.91 3.51
C ILE A 73 2.67 -10.94 2.45
N HIS A 74 1.38 -11.21 2.36
CA HIS A 74 0.77 -12.19 1.46
C HIS A 74 0.02 -11.53 0.29
N ASN A 75 -0.59 -10.37 0.54
CA ASN A 75 -1.43 -9.67 -0.44
C ASN A 75 -0.87 -8.27 -0.70
N MET A 76 -0.81 -7.89 -1.97
CA MET A 76 -0.29 -6.59 -2.41
C MET A 76 -1.39 -5.82 -3.14
N PRO A 77 -2.07 -4.86 -2.48
CA PRO A 77 -2.97 -3.95 -3.15
C PRO A 77 -2.16 -3.00 -4.04
N VAL A 78 -2.44 -3.04 -5.34
CA VAL A 78 -1.72 -2.28 -6.37
C VAL A 78 -2.73 -1.53 -7.21
N ILE A 79 -2.49 -0.25 -7.49
CA ILE A 79 -3.34 0.55 -8.38
C ILE A 79 -3.44 -0.14 -9.75
N ALA A 80 -4.66 -0.35 -10.23
CA ALA A 80 -4.92 -1.05 -11.49
C ALA A 80 -4.10 -0.44 -12.63
N ARG A 81 -3.65 -1.29 -13.56
CA ARG A 81 -2.71 -0.99 -14.66
C ARG A 81 -1.23 -0.81 -14.24
N MET A 82 -0.90 -0.64 -12.96
CA MET A 82 0.50 -0.62 -12.50
C MET A 82 1.10 -2.03 -12.43
N SER A 83 0.28 -3.05 -12.15
CA SER A 83 0.65 -4.47 -12.16
C SER A 83 1.14 -4.92 -13.54
N GLY A 84 0.42 -4.54 -14.61
CA GLY A 84 0.78 -4.81 -16.00
C GLY A 84 2.06 -4.10 -16.43
N MET A 85 2.27 -2.86 -15.98
CA MET A 85 3.51 -2.13 -16.23
C MET A 85 4.73 -2.82 -15.61
N SER A 86 4.60 -3.33 -14.38
CA SER A 86 5.70 -4.05 -13.71
C SER A 86 6.10 -5.33 -14.44
N LYS A 87 5.18 -5.98 -15.16
CA LYS A 87 5.47 -7.17 -15.98
C LYS A 87 6.14 -6.80 -17.31
N ILE A 88 5.73 -5.69 -17.93
CA ILE A 88 6.26 -5.23 -19.21
C ILE A 88 7.67 -4.65 -19.07
N THR A 89 7.97 -4.01 -17.94
CA THR A 89 9.26 -3.35 -17.72
C THR A 89 10.34 -4.27 -17.13
N GLY A 90 10.21 -5.61 -17.21
CA GLY A 90 11.25 -6.59 -16.88
C GLY A 90 12.32 -6.14 -15.88
N SER A 91 12.17 -6.51 -14.60
CA SER A 91 13.03 -6.11 -13.47
C SER A 91 13.09 -4.61 -13.10
N THR A 92 12.51 -3.70 -13.88
CA THR A 92 12.66 -2.24 -13.65
C THR A 92 11.61 -1.63 -12.71
N MET A 93 10.65 -2.41 -12.20
CA MET A 93 9.75 -1.95 -11.13
C MET A 93 9.78 -2.91 -9.94
N PRO A 94 10.44 -2.54 -8.82
CA PRO A 94 10.50 -3.34 -7.60
C PRO A 94 9.18 -3.30 -6.79
N LEU A 95 8.04 -3.14 -7.49
CA LEU A 95 6.73 -2.98 -6.90
C LEU A 95 6.30 -4.24 -6.13
N LEU A 96 6.46 -5.41 -6.74
CA LEU A 96 6.13 -6.69 -6.11
C LEU A 96 7.18 -7.13 -5.08
N GLN A 97 8.39 -6.57 -5.14
CA GLN A 97 9.42 -6.72 -4.12
C GLN A 97 9.18 -5.79 -2.92
N GLY A 98 8.21 -4.87 -3.02
CA GLY A 98 7.81 -3.97 -1.94
C GLY A 98 8.81 -2.90 -1.56
N THR A 99 9.86 -2.69 -2.35
CA THR A 99 10.91 -1.68 -2.11
C THR A 99 10.73 -0.42 -2.97
N MET A 100 9.63 -0.36 -3.74
CA MET A 100 9.28 0.81 -4.55
C MET A 100 8.91 2.01 -3.66
N PRO A 101 9.56 3.18 -3.82
CA PRO A 101 9.25 4.37 -3.03
C PRO A 101 7.83 4.91 -3.24
N GLU A 102 7.06 5.03 -2.16
CA GLU A 102 5.74 5.65 -2.15
C GLU A 102 5.81 7.12 -1.69
N VAL A 103 4.92 7.96 -2.22
CA VAL A 103 4.80 9.37 -1.81
C VAL A 103 3.40 9.57 -1.26
N SER A 104 3.29 9.94 0.03
CA SER A 104 2.02 10.06 0.74
C SER A 104 1.20 8.76 0.72
N GLY A 105 1.86 7.64 1.03
CA GLY A 105 1.30 6.30 0.93
C GLY A 105 0.28 5.96 2.02
N GLY A 106 -0.03 4.67 2.11
CA GLY A 106 -0.96 4.12 3.09
C GLY A 106 -0.40 4.09 4.52
N MET A 107 -1.27 3.72 5.47
CA MET A 107 -0.85 3.40 6.83
C MET A 107 -0.85 1.87 6.99
N LEU A 108 0.29 1.31 7.37
CA LEU A 108 0.42 -0.08 7.76
C LEU A 108 0.06 -0.19 9.26
N VAL A 109 -0.92 -1.02 9.60
CA VAL A 109 -1.42 -1.17 10.96
C VAL A 109 -1.38 -2.63 11.37
N VAL A 110 -0.89 -2.90 12.58
CA VAL A 110 -0.88 -4.21 13.22
C VAL A 110 -2.04 -4.26 14.21
N LEU A 111 -3.00 -5.16 13.95
CA LEU A 111 -4.22 -5.34 14.73
C LEU A 111 -4.33 -6.79 15.24
N PRO A 112 -5.08 -7.04 16.32
CA PRO A 112 -5.59 -8.37 16.64
C PRO A 112 -6.38 -8.95 15.46
N ARG A 113 -6.22 -10.25 15.21
CA ARG A 113 -6.83 -10.93 14.05
C ARG A 113 -8.34 -10.70 13.97
N GLU A 114 -9.02 -10.76 15.10
CA GLU A 114 -10.48 -10.60 15.20
C GLU A 114 -10.94 -9.17 14.84
N GLN A 115 -10.09 -8.17 15.10
CA GLN A 115 -10.43 -6.77 14.87
C GLN A 115 -10.09 -6.28 13.46
N ALA A 116 -9.24 -7.00 12.72
CA ALA A 116 -8.77 -6.56 11.41
C ALA A 116 -9.92 -6.35 10.40
N ALA A 117 -10.88 -7.28 10.36
CA ALA A 117 -12.02 -7.18 9.44
C ALA A 117 -13.00 -6.05 9.84
N ALA A 118 -13.24 -5.89 11.14
CA ALA A 118 -14.10 -4.81 11.65
C ALA A 118 -13.48 -3.43 11.38
N TYR A 119 -12.16 -3.29 11.59
CA TYR A 119 -11.43 -2.07 11.28
C TYR A 119 -11.56 -1.68 9.81
N CYS A 120 -11.38 -2.63 8.88
CA CYS A 120 -11.48 -2.37 7.44
C CYS A 120 -12.88 -1.88 7.06
N LYS A 121 -13.94 -2.55 7.54
CA LYS A 121 -15.34 -2.15 7.30
C LYS A 121 -15.65 -0.77 7.88
N ALA A 122 -15.16 -0.49 9.09
CA ALA A 122 -15.40 0.78 9.74
C ALA A 122 -14.69 1.93 9.01
N LEU A 123 -13.45 1.72 8.56
CA LEU A 123 -12.70 2.71 7.77
C LEU A 123 -13.41 3.03 6.44
N GLU A 124 -13.97 2.01 5.79
CA GLU A 124 -14.75 2.19 4.57
C GLU A 124 -16.04 2.97 4.83
N LYS A 125 -16.72 2.70 5.95
CA LYS A 125 -17.96 3.39 6.32
C LYS A 125 -17.73 4.85 6.73
N THR A 126 -16.69 5.16 7.51
CA THR A 126 -16.48 6.50 8.09
C THR A 126 -15.64 7.41 7.19
N GLU A 127 -14.59 6.86 6.57
CA GLU A 127 -13.63 7.65 5.77
C GLU A 127 -13.84 7.47 4.26
N HIS A 128 -14.78 6.61 3.86
CA HIS A 128 -14.96 6.18 2.47
C HIS A 128 -13.65 5.67 1.86
N ARG A 129 -12.81 5.01 2.67
CA ARG A 129 -11.51 4.47 2.26
C ARG A 129 -11.50 2.97 2.43
N GLN A 130 -11.24 2.28 1.34
CA GLN A 130 -11.01 0.84 1.38
C GLN A 130 -9.65 0.55 2.02
N ALA A 131 -9.61 -0.51 2.82
CA ALA A 131 -8.40 -1.04 3.44
C ALA A 131 -8.29 -2.53 3.14
N TRP A 132 -7.06 -3.05 3.19
CA TRP A 132 -6.76 -4.45 2.86
C TRP A 132 -5.96 -5.11 3.97
N ILE A 133 -6.30 -6.35 4.26
CA ILE A 133 -5.46 -7.22 5.07
C ILE A 133 -4.36 -7.76 4.17
N VAL A 134 -3.15 -7.23 4.36
CA VAL A 134 -2.00 -7.52 3.50
C VAL A 134 -1.17 -8.72 3.97
N GLY A 135 -1.32 -9.14 5.22
CA GLY A 135 -0.45 -10.16 5.79
C GLY A 135 -0.77 -10.53 7.23
N ILE A 136 0.18 -11.22 7.86
CA ILE A 136 0.10 -11.68 9.24
C ILE A 136 1.38 -11.36 10.00
N VAL A 137 1.28 -11.45 11.32
CA VAL A 137 2.41 -11.38 12.24
C VAL A 137 2.64 -12.76 12.83
N GLU A 138 3.88 -13.23 12.76
CA GLU A 138 4.32 -14.54 13.27
C GLU A 138 5.41 -14.34 14.34
N ASN A 139 5.72 -15.37 15.12
CA ASN A 139 6.88 -15.35 16.00
C ASN A 139 8.17 -15.37 15.15
N GLY A 140 9.19 -14.61 15.51
CA GLY A 140 10.45 -14.60 14.77
C GLY A 140 11.43 -13.49 15.15
N GLU A 141 12.43 -13.25 14.32
CA GLU A 141 13.62 -12.47 14.65
C GLU A 141 13.50 -10.96 14.34
N ARG A 142 12.29 -10.39 14.38
CA ARG A 142 12.06 -8.96 14.07
C ARG A 142 12.35 -8.58 12.62
N MET A 143 12.00 -9.47 11.69
CA MET A 143 12.13 -9.27 10.25
C MET A 143 10.78 -9.03 9.57
N ALA A 144 10.81 -8.49 8.35
CA ALA A 144 9.63 -8.52 7.47
C ALA A 144 10.00 -9.14 6.12
N ARG A 145 9.05 -9.86 5.53
CA ARG A 145 9.23 -10.47 4.21
C ARG A 145 7.93 -10.45 3.41
N ILE A 146 8.06 -10.40 2.10
CA ILE A 146 6.97 -10.68 1.16
C ILE A 146 7.15 -12.13 0.71
N ILE A 147 6.06 -12.89 0.60
CA ILE A 147 6.11 -14.26 0.06
C ILE A 147 6.53 -14.24 -1.42
N ASP A 148 7.14 -15.31 -1.93
CA ASP A 148 7.68 -15.34 -3.31
C ASP A 148 6.66 -14.97 -4.39
N ARG A 149 5.38 -15.30 -4.15
CA ARG A 149 4.28 -15.03 -5.08
C ARG A 149 3.12 -14.36 -4.33
N PRO A 150 3.23 -13.05 -4.04
CA PRO A 150 2.17 -12.35 -3.33
C PRO A 150 0.93 -12.24 -4.22
N ARG A 151 -0.25 -12.36 -3.62
CA ARG A 151 -1.50 -12.15 -4.34
C ARG A 151 -1.67 -10.66 -4.64
N VAL A 152 -1.64 -10.29 -5.91
CA VAL A 152 -1.89 -8.91 -6.34
C VAL A 152 -3.39 -8.65 -6.33
N ILE A 153 -3.81 -7.60 -5.61
CA ILE A 153 -5.19 -7.10 -5.62
C ILE A 153 -5.17 -5.83 -6.45
N GLU A 154 -5.79 -5.85 -7.62
CA GLU A 154 -5.90 -4.64 -8.44
C GLU A 154 -6.95 -3.71 -7.86
N VAL A 155 -6.50 -2.53 -7.45
CA VAL A 155 -7.34 -1.49 -6.87
C VAL A 155 -7.68 -0.50 -7.98
N PRO A 156 -8.95 -0.36 -8.38
CA PRO A 156 -9.31 0.63 -9.38
C PRO A 156 -8.89 2.01 -8.87
N PRO A 157 -8.29 2.87 -9.72
CA PRO A 157 -8.12 4.27 -9.35
C PRO A 157 -9.50 4.80 -8.97
N LYS A 158 -9.60 5.53 -7.86
CA LYS A 158 -10.82 6.29 -7.60
C LYS A 158 -10.96 7.25 -8.77
N ASP A 159 -11.97 7.03 -9.61
CA ASP A 159 -12.43 8.05 -10.53
C ASP A 159 -12.87 9.21 -9.64
N SER A 160 -11.98 10.19 -9.50
CA SER A 160 -12.41 11.53 -9.16
C SER A 160 -13.39 11.89 -10.28
N GLY A 161 -14.68 11.76 -10.03
CA GLY A 161 -15.76 12.27 -10.87
C GLY A 161 -15.73 13.80 -10.94
N ALA A 162 -14.56 14.38 -11.21
CA ALA A 162 -14.44 15.67 -11.84
C ALA A 162 -14.38 15.36 -13.34
N SER A 163 -15.55 15.42 -13.96
CA SER A 163 -15.68 15.69 -15.38
C SER A 163 -14.61 16.70 -15.81
N LEU A 164 -13.71 16.30 -16.70
CA LEU A 164 -13.00 17.25 -17.55
C LEU A 164 -13.95 17.62 -18.68
N TRP A 165 -14.90 18.48 -18.35
CA TRP A 165 -15.48 19.47 -19.25
C TRP A 165 -15.39 20.80 -18.51
#